data_AF-A0A520BUN7-F1
#
_entry.id   AF-A0A520BUN7-F1
#
_cell.length_a   1.000
_cell.length_b   1.000
_cell.length_c   1.000
_cell.angle_alpha   90.00
_cell.angle_beta   90.00
_cell.angle_gamma   90.00
#
_symmetry.space_group_name_H-M   'P 1'
#
loop_
_entity.id
_entity.type
_entity.pdbx_description
1 polymer ?
#
loop_
_entity_poly.entity_id
_entity_poly.type
_entity_poly.pdbx_seq_one_letter_code
_entity_poly.pdbx_strand_id
1 'polypeptide(L)'
;MVNYGNAKIYKIVDKSGREINVYIGATCIDLHQRLAQHVYSYKSYLNGKQRFTSSFDILKHGKYEIELIEEFNTCKNKEELRERERHYINAYDEYCLNKRMEARTNTEKQELKSDYAKKYREMYKDFFKDYSKKYYENNKKKQTCEICGKQCYILKSHQQSQYCQMVAKLQAK
;
A
#
# COMPACT_ATOMS: atom_id res chain seq x y z
N MET A 1 -12.06 -3.09 -26.90
CA MET A 1 -11.30 -1.87 -26.58
C MET A 1 -12.17 -1.00 -25.68
N VAL A 2 -11.64 -0.41 -24.61
CA VAL A 2 -12.43 0.44 -23.70
C VAL A 2 -12.70 1.78 -24.40
N ASN A 3 -13.97 2.20 -24.45
CA ASN A 3 -14.35 3.51 -24.99
C ASN A 3 -14.46 4.53 -23.85
N TYR A 4 -13.45 5.38 -23.70
CA TYR A 4 -13.41 6.40 -22.65
C TYR A 4 -14.43 7.53 -22.85
N GLY A 5 -14.95 7.74 -24.07
CA GLY A 5 -16.04 8.70 -24.30
C GLY A 5 -17.36 8.34 -23.60
N ASN A 6 -17.50 7.07 -23.17
CA ASN A 6 -18.65 6.60 -22.39
C ASN A 6 -18.40 6.62 -20.86
N ALA A 7 -17.31 7.25 -20.42
CA ALA A 7 -16.92 7.28 -19.02
C ALA A 7 -18.01 7.90 -18.13
N LYS A 8 -18.25 7.25 -16.99
CA LYS A 8 -19.19 7.65 -15.96
C LYS A 8 -18.54 7.47 -14.60
N ILE A 9 -18.75 8.44 -13.71
CA ILE A 9 -18.47 8.32 -12.29
C ILE A 9 -19.78 7.99 -11.59
N TYR A 10 -19.77 7.01 -10.69
CA TYR A 10 -20.95 6.57 -9.96
C TYR A 10 -20.63 6.36 -8.48
N LYS A 11 -21.69 6.24 -7.69
CA LYS A 11 -21.63 5.73 -6.33
C LYS A 11 -22.53 4.52 -6.16
N ILE A 12 -22.11 3.58 -5.32
CA ILE A 12 -23.00 2.58 -4.73
C ILE A 12 -23.31 3.08 -3.32
N VAL A 13 -24.58 3.17 -2.98
CA VAL A 13 -25.05 3.68 -1.70
C VAL A 13 -25.72 2.58 -0.90
N ASP A 14 -25.48 2.55 0.40
CA ASP A 14 -26.21 1.70 1.34
C ASP A 14 -27.59 2.30 1.64
N LYS A 15 -28.66 1.52 1.45
CA LYS A 15 -30.04 1.90 1.78
C LYS A 15 -30.60 1.12 2.97
N SER A 16 -29.74 0.50 3.78
CA SER A 16 -30.13 -0.29 4.96
C SER A 16 -30.45 0.55 6.21
N GLY A 17 -30.17 1.86 6.20
CA GLY A 17 -30.69 2.83 7.16
C GLY A 17 -29.90 3.02 8.46
N ARG A 18 -28.63 2.60 8.53
CA ARG A 18 -27.79 2.75 9.73
C ARG A 18 -26.78 3.89 9.63
N GLU A 19 -26.08 3.97 8.50
CA GLU A 19 -25.08 5.00 8.17
C GLU A 19 -25.12 5.24 6.66
N ILE A 20 -24.86 6.47 6.19
CA ILE A 20 -24.71 6.75 4.76
C ILE A 20 -23.28 6.35 4.40
N ASN A 21 -23.11 5.10 3.97
CA ASN A 21 -21.85 4.63 3.41
C ASN A 21 -21.94 4.60 1.89
N VAL A 22 -20.91 5.14 1.23
CA VAL A 22 -20.83 5.20 -0.23
C VAL A 22 -19.55 4.54 -0.73
N TYR A 23 -19.64 3.90 -1.90
CA TYR A 23 -18.47 3.46 -2.66
C TYR A 23 -18.46 4.23 -3.98
N ILE A 24 -17.40 4.96 -4.26
CA ILE A 24 -17.23 5.68 -5.52
C ILE A 24 -16.50 4.79 -6.51
N GLY A 25 -16.96 4.79 -7.76
CA GLY A 25 -16.29 4.06 -8.82
C GLY A 25 -16.38 4.78 -10.17
N ALA A 26 -15.48 4.44 -11.07
CA ALA A 26 -15.57 4.80 -12.48
C ALA A 26 -15.89 3.59 -13.38
N THR A 27 -16.55 3.86 -14.51
CA THR A 27 -16.91 2.84 -15.50
C THR A 27 -17.04 3.44 -16.90
N CYS A 28 -16.76 2.65 -17.93
CA CYS A 28 -17.08 2.99 -19.34
C CYS A 28 -18.25 2.14 -19.89
N ILE A 29 -18.81 1.27 -19.04
CA ILE A 29 -20.00 0.45 -19.33
C ILE A 29 -21.19 0.98 -18.53
N ASP A 30 -22.39 0.50 -18.85
CA ASP A 30 -23.62 0.93 -18.18
C ASP A 30 -23.61 0.61 -16.68
N LEU A 31 -24.30 1.46 -15.91
CA LEU A 31 -24.35 1.32 -14.45
C LEU A 31 -24.96 0.00 -14.01
N HIS A 32 -26.03 -0.47 -14.67
CA HIS A 32 -26.65 -1.75 -14.35
C HIS A 32 -25.67 -2.93 -14.54
N GLN A 33 -24.89 -2.91 -15.63
CA GLN A 33 -23.88 -3.94 -15.89
C GLN A 33 -22.74 -3.86 -14.87
N ARG A 34 -22.31 -2.64 -14.52
CA ARG A 34 -21.28 -2.43 -13.52
C ARG A 34 -21.73 -2.92 -12.13
N LEU A 35 -22.98 -2.67 -11.76
CA LEU A 35 -23.55 -3.19 -10.53
C LEU A 35 -23.58 -4.72 -10.54
N ALA A 36 -24.01 -5.34 -11.65
CA ALA A 36 -23.99 -6.79 -11.80
C ALA A 36 -22.58 -7.39 -11.62
N GLN A 37 -21.53 -6.73 -12.14
CA GLN A 37 -20.14 -7.14 -11.94
C GLN A 37 -19.71 -7.08 -10.47
N HIS A 38 -20.12 -6.04 -9.75
CA HIS A 38 -19.86 -5.91 -8.30
C HIS A 38 -20.56 -7.02 -7.52
N VAL A 39 -21.83 -7.31 -7.84
CA VAL A 39 -22.59 -8.40 -7.21
C VAL A 39 -21.97 -9.77 -7.49
N TYR A 40 -21.58 -10.04 -8.75
CA TYR A 40 -20.88 -11.26 -9.11
C TYR A 40 -19.56 -11.41 -8.34
N SER A 41 -18.78 -10.34 -8.29
CA SER A 41 -17.50 -10.28 -7.57
C SER A 41 -17.68 -10.56 -6.07
N TYR A 42 -18.73 -10.01 -5.47
CA TYR A 42 -19.08 -10.27 -4.07
C TYR A 42 -19.43 -11.73 -3.82
N LYS A 43 -20.27 -12.34 -4.68
CA LYS A 43 -20.57 -13.77 -4.61
C LYS A 43 -19.31 -14.63 -4.78
N SER A 44 -18.41 -14.26 -5.68
CA SER A 44 -17.13 -14.94 -5.88
C SER A 44 -16.23 -14.85 -4.64
N TYR A 45 -16.19 -13.68 -3.98
CA TYR A 45 -15.47 -13.46 -2.73
C TYR A 45 -16.01 -14.32 -1.58
N LEU A 46 -17.34 -14.42 -1.43
CA LEU A 46 -17.97 -15.30 -0.43
C LEU A 46 -17.59 -16.77 -0.64
N ASN A 47 -17.30 -17.18 -1.88
CA ASN A 47 -16.84 -18.52 -2.23
C ASN A 47 -15.30 -18.67 -2.17
N GLY A 48 -14.57 -17.67 -1.68
CA GLY A 48 -13.10 -17.68 -1.58
C GLY A 48 -12.34 -17.55 -2.90
N LYS A 49 -13.03 -17.23 -4.01
CA LYS A 49 -12.47 -17.19 -5.37
C LYS A 49 -11.99 -15.80 -5.81
N GLN A 50 -12.31 -14.77 -5.03
CA GLN A 50 -11.95 -13.38 -5.33
C GLN A 50 -11.41 -12.68 -4.10
N ARG A 51 -10.60 -11.63 -4.31
CA ARG A 51 -10.11 -10.77 -3.22
C ARG A 51 -11.19 -9.78 -2.80
N PHE A 52 -11.11 -9.34 -1.55
CA PHE A 52 -11.99 -8.31 -1.01
C PHE A 52 -11.92 -7.00 -1.81
N THR A 53 -13.06 -6.35 -2.01
CA THR A 53 -13.19 -4.99 -2.55
C THR A 53 -14.12 -4.18 -1.65
N SER A 54 -13.84 -2.88 -1.48
CA SER A 54 -14.59 -2.00 -0.59
C SER A 54 -16.10 -1.99 -0.83
N SER A 55 -16.56 -2.11 -2.07
CA SER A 55 -17.99 -2.18 -2.39
C SER A 55 -18.72 -3.33 -1.69
N PHE A 56 -18.02 -4.41 -1.31
CA PHE A 56 -18.61 -5.56 -0.63
C PHE A 56 -19.15 -5.22 0.75
N ASP A 57 -18.58 -4.20 1.41
CA ASP A 57 -19.08 -3.71 2.70
C ASP A 57 -20.50 -3.10 2.57
N ILE A 58 -20.88 -2.60 1.39
CA ILE A 58 -22.26 -2.14 1.12
C ILE A 58 -23.14 -3.31 0.66
N LEU A 59 -22.63 -4.15 -0.25
CA LEU A 59 -23.41 -5.24 -0.83
C LEU A 59 -23.86 -6.28 0.21
N LYS A 60 -23.08 -6.49 1.28
CA LYS A 60 -23.40 -7.45 2.35
C LYS A 60 -24.72 -7.13 3.08
N HIS A 61 -25.18 -5.88 3.05
CA HIS A 61 -26.43 -5.48 3.70
C HIS A 61 -27.67 -5.79 2.84
N GLY A 62 -27.49 -6.14 1.56
CA GLY A 62 -28.58 -6.55 0.65
C GLY A 62 -29.50 -5.42 0.17
N LYS A 63 -29.40 -4.21 0.75
CA LYS A 63 -30.14 -3.01 0.34
C LYS A 63 -29.16 -1.95 -0.16
N TYR A 64 -29.02 -1.86 -1.48
CA TYR A 64 -28.08 -0.93 -2.11
C TYR A 64 -28.61 -0.44 -3.45
N GLU A 65 -28.10 0.71 -3.89
CA GLU A 65 -28.44 1.31 -5.17
C GLU A 65 -27.16 1.84 -5.84
N ILE A 66 -27.13 1.85 -7.17
CA ILE A 66 -26.08 2.51 -7.95
C ILE A 66 -26.62 3.82 -8.52
N GLU A 67 -25.99 4.93 -8.21
CA GLU A 67 -26.40 6.27 -8.64
C GLU A 67 -25.30 6.88 -9.51
N LEU A 68 -25.68 7.50 -10.63
CA LEU A 68 -24.77 8.28 -11.47
C LEU A 68 -24.37 9.56 -10.73
N ILE A 69 -23.08 9.87 -10.72
CA ILE A 69 -22.56 11.15 -10.23
C ILE A 69 -22.29 12.08 -11.41
N GLU A 70 -21.60 11.59 -12.44
CA GLU A 70 -21.16 12.39 -13.58
C GLU A 70 -21.02 11.54 -14.85
N GLU A 71 -21.42 12.11 -15.99
CA GLU A 71 -20.99 11.64 -17.31
C GLU A 71 -19.72 12.37 -17.74
N PHE A 72 -18.59 11.67 -17.79
CA PHE A 72 -17.28 12.26 -18.10
C PHE A 72 -16.90 11.98 -19.56
N ASN A 73 -17.71 12.48 -20.49
CA ASN A 73 -17.58 12.21 -21.93
C ASN A 73 -16.31 12.77 -22.60
N THR A 74 -15.61 13.69 -21.93
CA THR A 74 -14.34 14.27 -22.40
C THR A 74 -13.12 13.41 -22.05
N CYS A 75 -13.31 12.29 -21.35
CA CYS A 75 -12.24 11.40 -20.95
C CYS A 75 -11.54 10.76 -22.16
N LYS A 76 -10.21 10.91 -22.22
CA LYS A 76 -9.38 10.40 -23.31
C LYS A 76 -8.69 9.09 -22.96
N ASN A 77 -8.41 8.87 -21.68
CA ASN A 77 -7.58 7.76 -21.23
C ASN A 77 -7.90 7.33 -19.79
N LYS A 78 -7.30 6.21 -19.39
CA LYS A 78 -7.50 5.61 -18.06
C LYS A 78 -7.07 6.51 -16.91
N GLU A 79 -6.06 7.35 -17.12
CA GLU A 79 -5.46 8.17 -16.07
C GLU A 79 -6.40 9.32 -15.72
N GLU A 80 -6.93 10.01 -16.73
CA GLU A 80 -7.97 11.04 -16.56
C GLU A 80 -9.21 10.47 -15.85
N LEU A 81 -9.65 9.26 -16.22
CA LEU A 81 -10.80 8.61 -15.58
C LEU A 81 -10.55 8.35 -14.09
N ARG A 82 -9.35 7.89 -13.74
CA ARG A 82 -8.96 7.63 -12.35
C ARG A 82 -8.77 8.91 -11.55
N GLU A 83 -8.24 9.96 -12.17
CA GLU A 83 -8.12 11.27 -11.54
C GLU A 83 -9.51 11.84 -11.22
N ARG A 84 -10.46 11.69 -12.15
CA ARG A 84 -11.85 12.11 -11.92
C ARG A 84 -12.54 11.28 -10.85
N GLU A 85 -12.36 9.96 -10.85
CA GLU A 85 -12.82 9.07 -9.77
C GLU A 85 -12.27 9.52 -8.41
N ARG A 86 -10.97 9.84 -8.36
CA ARG A 86 -10.29 10.30 -7.15
C ARG A 86 -10.83 11.65 -6.66
N HIS A 87 -11.11 12.59 -7.55
CA HIS A 87 -11.75 13.86 -7.20
C HIS A 87 -13.03 13.63 -6.40
N TYR A 88 -13.88 12.69 -6.83
CA TYR A 88 -15.10 12.33 -6.10
C TYR A 88 -14.84 11.51 -4.85
N ILE A 89 -13.86 10.60 -4.83
CA ILE A 89 -13.49 9.91 -3.59
C ILE A 89 -13.14 10.93 -2.49
N ASN A 90 -12.32 11.93 -2.82
CA ASN A 90 -11.94 12.99 -1.88
C ASN A 90 -13.12 13.88 -1.48
N ALA A 91 -14.04 14.17 -2.42
CA ALA A 91 -15.22 14.97 -2.11
C ALA A 91 -16.20 14.27 -1.16
N TYR A 92 -16.15 12.94 -1.06
CA TYR A 92 -16.99 12.11 -0.20
C TYR A 92 -16.23 11.46 0.97
N ASP A 93 -15.02 11.93 1.29
CA ASP A 93 -14.06 11.26 2.20
C ASP A 93 -14.66 10.81 3.55
N GLU A 94 -15.54 11.62 4.14
CA GLU A 94 -16.19 11.32 5.42
C GLU A 94 -17.06 10.05 5.39
N TYR A 95 -17.65 9.72 4.24
CA TYR A 95 -18.64 8.65 4.07
C TYR A 95 -18.19 7.57 3.06
N CYS A 96 -17.00 7.73 2.47
CA CYS A 96 -16.53 6.92 1.36
C CYS A 96 -15.73 5.71 1.84
N LEU A 97 -16.19 4.51 1.48
CA LEU A 97 -15.55 3.25 1.87
C LEU A 97 -14.33 2.86 1.03
N ASN A 98 -13.93 3.65 0.02
CA ASN A 98 -12.82 3.33 -0.87
C ASN A 98 -11.48 3.26 -0.09
N LYS A 99 -11.08 2.06 0.35
CA LYS A 99 -9.89 1.82 1.19
C LYS A 99 -8.57 1.99 0.43
N ARG A 100 -8.60 1.87 -0.90
CA ARG A 100 -7.46 2.08 -1.79
C ARG A 100 -7.78 3.23 -2.73
N MET A 101 -7.14 4.37 -2.51
CA MET A 101 -7.13 5.48 -3.46
C MET A 101 -6.38 5.03 -4.71
N GLU A 102 -7.12 4.71 -5.77
CA GLU A 102 -6.54 4.57 -7.11
C GLU A 102 -6.05 5.96 -7.57
N ALA A 103 -4.94 6.01 -8.31
CA ALA A 103 -4.24 7.24 -8.73
C ALA A 103 -3.53 8.07 -7.64
N ARG A 104 -2.96 7.42 -6.60
CA ARG A 104 -1.91 8.09 -5.82
C ARG A 104 -0.73 8.45 -6.72
N THR A 105 -0.35 9.72 -6.74
CA THR A 105 0.86 10.18 -7.43
C THR A 105 2.09 9.53 -6.80
N ASN A 106 3.21 9.50 -7.52
CA ASN A 106 4.47 9.02 -6.94
C ASN A 106 4.89 9.86 -5.73
N THR A 107 4.61 11.17 -5.76
CA THR A 107 4.84 12.11 -4.67
C THR A 107 4.04 11.73 -3.42
N GLU A 108 2.74 11.50 -3.54
CA GLU A 108 1.89 11.12 -2.40
C GLU A 108 2.27 9.75 -1.83
N LYS A 109 2.72 8.82 -2.68
CA LYS A 109 3.27 7.55 -2.22
C LYS A 109 4.55 7.75 -1.42
N GLN A 110 5.42 8.68 -1.82
CA GLN A 110 6.65 9.01 -1.09
C GLN A 110 6.34 9.70 0.24
N GLU A 111 5.39 10.65 0.26
CA GLU A 111 4.95 11.34 1.48
C GLU A 111 4.36 10.36 2.49
N LEU A 112 3.46 9.48 2.06
CA LEU A 112 2.89 8.44 2.93
C LEU A 112 3.95 7.47 3.45
N LYS A 113 4.94 7.10 2.63
CA LYS A 113 6.08 6.28 3.08
C LYS A 113 6.91 7.02 4.13
N SER A 114 7.16 8.31 3.91
CA SER A 114 7.89 9.18 4.84
C SER A 114 7.16 9.28 6.17
N ASP A 115 5.86 9.56 6.16
CA ASP A 115 5.06 9.69 7.37
C ASP A 115 4.88 8.36 8.11
N TYR A 116 4.71 7.25 7.39
CA TYR A 116 4.75 5.92 8.00
C TYR A 116 6.09 5.66 8.69
N ALA A 117 7.20 5.96 8.02
CA ALA A 117 8.54 5.79 8.59
C ALA A 117 8.75 6.66 9.84
N LYS A 118 8.25 7.90 9.85
CA LYS A 118 8.27 8.79 11.04
C LYS A 118 7.47 8.18 12.19
N LYS A 119 6.21 7.79 11.95
CA LYS A 119 5.34 7.18 12.96
C LYS A 119 5.94 5.90 13.53
N TYR A 120 6.49 5.05 12.67
CA TYR A 120 7.18 3.83 13.08
C TYR A 120 8.40 4.13 13.94
N ARG A 121 9.23 5.11 13.54
CA ARG A 121 10.40 5.51 14.32
C ARG A 121 10.02 6.04 15.71
N GLU A 122 8.95 6.83 15.81
CA GLU A 122 8.49 7.36 17.08
C GLU A 122 7.90 6.26 17.97
N MET A 123 7.06 5.38 17.41
CA MET A 123 6.45 4.26 18.13
C MET A 123 7.48 3.29 18.71
N TYR A 124 8.57 3.04 17.99
CA TYR A 124 9.63 2.09 18.39
C TYR A 124 10.90 2.79 18.87
N LYS A 125 10.84 4.07 19.23
CA LYS A 125 11.99 4.89 19.61
C LYS A 125 12.78 4.30 20.78
N ASP A 126 12.09 3.85 21.82
CA ASP A 126 12.72 3.26 23.00
C ASP A 126 13.33 1.89 22.69
N PHE A 127 12.65 1.08 21.88
CA PHE A 127 13.19 -0.18 21.38
C PHE A 127 14.50 0.05 20.63
N PHE A 128 14.57 1.03 19.73
CA PHE A 128 15.80 1.35 19.01
C PHE A 128 16.90 1.88 19.93
N LYS A 129 16.54 2.66 20.95
CA LYS A 129 17.48 3.17 21.95
C LYS A 129 18.11 2.02 22.75
N ASP A 130 17.30 1.07 23.21
CA ASP A 130 17.77 -0.12 23.93
C ASP A 130 18.59 -1.04 23.03
N TYR A 131 18.13 -1.27 21.80
CA TYR A 131 18.86 -2.04 20.79
C TYR A 131 20.24 -1.45 20.50
N SER A 132 20.32 -0.13 20.30
CA SER A 132 21.58 0.58 20.05
C SER A 132 22.53 0.46 21.24
N LYS A 133 22.01 0.59 22.46
CA LYS A 133 22.80 0.42 23.69
C LYS A 133 23.39 -0.99 23.80
N LYS A 134 22.56 -2.02 23.61
CA LYS A 134 23.00 -3.43 23.59
C LYS A 134 24.05 -3.69 22.51
N TYR A 135 23.85 -3.13 21.32
CA TYR A 135 24.80 -3.26 20.23
C TYR A 135 26.17 -2.64 20.59
N TYR A 136 26.18 -1.42 21.15
CA TYR A 136 27.42 -0.77 21.58
C TYR A 136 28.13 -1.55 22.70
N GLU A 137 27.39 -2.01 23.70
CA GLU A 137 27.94 -2.82 24.81
C GLU A 137 28.60 -4.10 24.29
N ASN A 138 27.94 -4.81 23.38
CA ASN A 138 28.46 -6.06 22.80
C ASN A 138 29.69 -5.85 21.90
N ASN A 139 29.84 -4.68 21.29
CA ASN A 139 30.94 -4.38 20.35
C ASN A 139 31.98 -3.40 20.93
N LYS A 140 31.93 -3.11 22.24
CA LYS A 140 32.82 -2.13 22.90
C LYS A 140 34.28 -2.58 22.95
N LYS A 141 34.53 -3.88 22.93
CA LYS A 141 35.89 -4.44 23.04
C LYS A 141 36.46 -4.73 21.67
N LYS A 142 37.67 -4.25 21.40
CA LYS A 142 38.43 -4.71 20.25
C LYS A 142 38.74 -6.19 20.42
N GLN A 143 38.46 -6.95 19.39
CA GLN A 143 38.80 -8.35 19.27
C GLN A 143 40.03 -8.48 18.36
N THR A 144 40.92 -9.41 18.70
CA THR A 144 42.10 -9.70 17.89
C THR A 144 41.68 -10.65 16.77
N CYS A 145 41.97 -10.29 15.52
CA CYS A 145 41.75 -11.15 14.38
C CYS A 145 42.75 -12.32 14.41
N GLU A 146 42.23 -13.55 14.45
CA GLU A 146 43.06 -14.78 14.48
C GLU A 146 43.85 -14.99 13.17
N ILE A 147 43.38 -14.43 12.06
CA ILE A 147 44.02 -14.56 10.75
C ILE A 147 45.24 -13.64 10.62
N CYS A 148 45.08 -12.35 10.96
CA CYS A 148 46.12 -11.34 10.70
C CYS A 148 46.62 -10.58 11.93
N GLY A 149 46.18 -10.95 13.13
CA GLY A 149 46.61 -10.35 14.41
C GLY A 149 46.12 -8.93 14.68
N LYS A 150 45.39 -8.29 13.75
CA LYS A 150 44.90 -6.92 13.93
C LYS A 150 43.76 -6.85 14.94
N GLN A 151 43.79 -5.83 15.80
CA GLN A 151 42.70 -5.51 16.71
C GLN A 151 41.59 -4.71 16.01
N CYS A 152 40.36 -5.21 16.06
CA CYS A 152 39.20 -4.59 15.41
C CYS A 152 37.93 -4.74 16.25
N TYR A 153 36.98 -3.81 16.13
CA TYR A 153 35.72 -3.88 16.88
C TYR A 153 34.71 -4.85 16.27
N ILE A 154 34.81 -5.15 14.97
CA ILE A 154 33.86 -5.99 14.23
C ILE A 154 34.65 -7.03 13.42
N LEU A 155 34.93 -8.19 14.05
CA LEU A 155 35.78 -9.23 13.48
C LEU A 155 35.29 -9.74 12.11
N LYS A 156 33.98 -10.00 11.99
CA LYS A 156 33.36 -10.51 10.75
C LYS A 156 33.59 -9.59 9.55
N SER A 157 33.42 -8.29 9.73
CA SER A 157 33.65 -7.30 8.67
C SER A 157 35.14 -7.23 8.31
N HIS A 158 36.01 -7.25 9.31
CA HIS A 158 37.45 -7.24 9.10
C HIS A 158 37.96 -8.50 8.36
N GLN A 159 37.45 -9.69 8.68
CA GLN A 159 37.81 -10.96 8.02
C GLN A 159 37.43 -10.99 6.53
N GLN A 160 36.44 -10.19 6.13
CA GLN A 160 36.05 -10.01 4.73
C GLN A 160 36.89 -8.95 4.00
N SER A 161 37.76 -8.22 4.70
CA SER A 161 38.66 -7.27 4.05
C SER A 161 39.68 -7.98 3.16
N GLN A 162 40.03 -7.34 2.05
CA GLN A 162 41.01 -7.88 1.10
C GLN A 162 42.34 -8.23 1.79
N TYR A 163 42.78 -7.39 2.73
CA TYR A 163 44.00 -7.63 3.50
C TYR A 163 43.93 -8.93 4.32
N CYS A 164 42.84 -9.13 5.07
CA CYS A 164 42.69 -10.31 5.94
C CYS A 164 42.58 -11.59 5.11
N GLN A 165 41.84 -11.54 3.99
CA GLN A 165 41.73 -12.65 3.05
C GLN A 165 43.06 -13.01 2.38
N MET A 166 43.90 -12.00 2.08
CA MET A 166 45.24 -12.24 1.54
C MET A 166 46.13 -12.96 2.55
N VAL A 167 46.13 -12.53 3.82
CA VAL A 167 46.90 -13.17 4.89
C VAL A 167 46.44 -14.62 5.12
N ALA A 168 45.13 -14.88 5.13
CA ALA A 168 44.58 -16.24 5.22
C ALA A 168 45.09 -17.16 4.10
N LYS A 169 45.17 -16.67 2.86
CA LYS A 169 45.66 -17.43 1.71
C LYS A 169 47.16 -17.75 1.80
N LEU A 170 47.94 -16.88 2.42
CA LEU A 170 49.38 -17.09 2.62
C LEU A 170 49.67 -18.12 3.71
N GLN A 171 48.81 -18.22 4.73
CA GLN A 171 48.93 -19.18 5.84
C GLN A 171 48.42 -20.59 5.49
N ALA A 172 47.66 -20.74 4.40
CA ALA A 172 47.11 -22.01 3.93
C ALA A 172 48.06 -22.79 2.98
N LYS A 173 49.31 -22.34 2.83
CA LYS A 173 50.39 -22.98 2.07
C LYS A 173 51.42 -23.57 3.01
#